data_AF-A0A9F2R7Q6-F1
#
_entry.id   AF-A0A9F2R7Q6-F1
#
_cell.length_a   1.000
_cell.length_b   1.000
_cell.length_c   1.000
_cell.angle_alpha   90.00
_cell.angle_beta   90.00
_cell.angle_gamma   90.00
#
_symmetry.space_group_name_H-M   'P 1'
#
loop_
_entity.id
_entity.type
_entity.pdbx_description
1 polymer ?
#
loop_
_entity_poly.entity_id
_entity_poly.type
_entity_poly.pdbx_seq_one_letter_code
_entity_poly.pdbx_strand_id
1 'polypeptide(L)'
;MVAWAPAEESLRLLLRLLLLLLTGGPAAAGKMKVVEEPNSFGLNNPFLPPSNRLQPKATPSPISGPVHLFRLAGKCFGYVESMYKYEFCPFYNVTQHEQTFRWNAYSGILGIWNEWEIENNTFVGMWMRDGDSCETKNRETKVLLVCGKNNRLARVSEPSTCVYSLTFETPLVCHPHSLLVYPALPEALQRKWDEVEQLLYEELITEQGYKKRLRELLEEGTILKSTRAKRGKDSQLQHLEFESVEKCNKEYKRLSNDLQKLSDLLTQHGIAYETVLIGNSDDNRITQSLGIKESDLSTISKADQHLRGDAGTRYNAL
;
A
#
# COMPACT_ATOMS: atom_id res chain seq x y z
N MET A 1 -82.72 58.56 21.92
CA MET A 1 -82.03 57.52 22.70
C MET A 1 -81.55 56.46 21.73
N VAL A 2 -80.23 56.37 21.55
CA VAL A 2 -79.58 55.37 20.69
C VAL A 2 -79.54 54.07 21.50
N ALA A 3 -80.34 53.08 21.12
CA ALA A 3 -80.38 51.78 21.77
C ALA A 3 -79.23 50.91 21.24
N TRP A 4 -78.33 50.56 22.16
CA TRP A 4 -77.15 49.72 21.95
C TRP A 4 -77.55 48.28 21.59
N ALA A 5 -76.92 47.73 20.55
CA ALA A 5 -76.94 46.29 20.29
C ALA A 5 -76.16 45.55 21.40
N PRO A 6 -76.61 44.37 21.86
CA PRO A 6 -76.03 43.70 23.01
C PRO A 6 -74.64 43.15 22.68
N ALA A 7 -73.62 43.71 23.32
CA ALA A 7 -72.21 43.30 23.21
C ALA A 7 -71.95 41.83 23.59
N GLU A 8 -72.93 41.13 24.18
CA GLU A 8 -72.82 39.72 24.57
C GLU A 8 -72.80 38.74 23.39
N GLU A 9 -73.57 38.98 22.31
CA GLU A 9 -73.61 38.04 21.18
C GLU A 9 -72.32 38.07 20.37
N SER A 10 -71.76 39.27 20.18
CA SER A 10 -70.48 39.46 19.49
C SER A 10 -69.32 38.83 20.26
N LEU A 11 -69.33 38.92 21.59
CA LEU A 11 -68.32 38.29 22.44
C LEU A 11 -68.44 36.76 22.43
N ARG A 12 -69.66 36.21 22.41
CA ARG A 12 -69.89 34.76 22.32
C ARG A 12 -69.49 34.19 20.96
N LEU A 13 -69.71 34.93 19.86
CA LEU A 13 -69.23 34.54 18.54
C LEU A 13 -67.70 34.58 18.46
N LEU A 14 -67.06 35.63 18.99
CA LEU A 14 -65.61 35.74 19.06
C LEU A 14 -64.99 34.65 19.95
N LEU A 15 -65.62 34.32 21.09
CA LEU A 15 -65.17 33.24 21.97
C LEU A 15 -65.32 31.87 21.29
N ARG A 16 -66.40 31.63 20.52
CA ARG A 16 -66.56 30.41 19.73
C ARG A 16 -65.56 30.30 18.60
N LEU A 17 -65.24 31.41 17.92
CA LEU A 17 -64.18 31.47 16.90
C LEU A 17 -62.79 31.25 17.51
N LEU A 18 -62.51 31.80 18.69
CA LEU A 18 -61.26 31.55 19.42
C LEU A 18 -61.14 30.09 19.89
N LEU A 19 -62.24 29.49 20.38
CA LEU A 19 -62.25 28.07 20.74
C LEU A 19 -62.05 27.16 19.52
N LEU A 20 -62.59 27.52 18.35
CA LEU A 20 -62.37 26.78 17.09
C LEU A 20 -60.91 26.85 16.62
N LEU A 21 -60.21 27.96 16.88
CA LEU A 21 -58.78 28.12 16.57
C LEU A 21 -57.88 27.38 17.57
N LEU A 22 -58.35 27.15 18.80
CA LEU A 22 -57.62 26.39 19.84
C LEU A 22 -57.81 24.87 19.74
N THR A 23 -58.77 24.38 18.94
CA THR A 23 -58.95 22.95 18.64
C THR A 23 -58.19 22.49 17.40
N GLY A 24 -57.10 23.17 17.03
CA GLY A 24 -56.11 22.63 16.11
C GLY A 24 -55.49 21.39 16.74
N GLY A 25 -56.00 20.20 16.37
CA GLY A 25 -55.45 18.92 16.80
C GLY A 25 -53.94 18.85 16.50
N PRO A 26 -53.18 18.05 17.27
CA PRO A 26 -51.75 17.93 17.03
C PRO A 26 -51.56 17.54 15.56
N ALA A 27 -50.96 18.45 14.78
CA ALA A 27 -50.46 18.11 13.47
C ALA A 27 -49.57 16.89 13.69
N ALA A 28 -49.98 15.75 13.14
CA ALA A 28 -49.20 14.54 13.18
C ALA A 28 -47.85 14.91 12.57
N ALA A 29 -46.85 15.10 13.43
CA ALA A 29 -45.46 15.20 13.04
C ALA A 29 -45.13 13.83 12.44
N GLY A 30 -45.41 13.69 11.14
CA GLY A 30 -44.95 12.57 10.37
C GLY A 30 -43.46 12.47 10.64
N LYS A 31 -43.02 11.31 11.13
CA LYS A 31 -41.60 11.02 11.25
C LYS A 31 -41.01 11.22 9.86
N MET A 32 -40.45 12.40 9.60
CA MET A 32 -39.55 12.60 8.49
C MET A 32 -38.34 11.76 8.85
N LYS A 33 -38.39 10.49 8.44
CA LYS A 33 -37.19 9.71 8.25
C LYS A 33 -36.41 10.51 7.22
N VAL A 34 -35.32 11.13 7.65
CA VAL A 34 -34.31 11.61 6.71
C VAL A 34 -34.09 10.45 5.76
N VAL A 35 -34.42 10.65 4.49
CA VAL A 35 -34.06 9.70 3.46
C VAL A 35 -32.54 9.80 3.40
N GLU A 36 -31.89 8.99 4.23
CA GLU A 36 -30.50 8.65 3.99
C GLU A 36 -30.42 8.23 2.54
N GLU A 37 -29.45 8.79 1.82
CA GLU A 37 -29.15 8.38 0.45
C GLU A 37 -29.20 6.85 0.41
N PRO A 38 -29.93 6.22 -0.52
CA PRO A 38 -30.28 4.81 -0.43
C PRO A 38 -29.10 3.85 -0.24
N ASN A 39 -27.86 4.31 -0.47
CA ASN A 39 -26.66 3.48 -0.47
C ASN A 39 -25.44 4.18 0.18
N SER A 40 -25.47 4.38 1.50
CA SER A 40 -24.24 4.54 2.29
C SER A 40 -23.62 3.16 2.58
N PHE A 41 -23.08 2.52 1.53
CA PHE A 41 -22.29 1.29 1.62
C PHE A 41 -20.80 1.62 1.59
N GLY A 42 -20.37 2.52 2.49
CA GLY A 42 -18.96 2.72 2.81
C GLY A 42 -18.54 1.77 3.92
N LEU A 43 -17.27 1.35 3.93
CA LEU A 43 -16.64 0.41 4.88
C LEU A 43 -16.82 0.72 6.38
N ASN A 44 -17.53 1.78 6.77
CA ASN A 44 -17.77 2.22 8.14
C ASN A 44 -19.25 2.41 8.51
N ASN A 45 -20.22 1.90 7.73
CA ASN A 45 -21.62 1.99 8.16
C ASN A 45 -21.89 0.96 9.29
N PRO A 46 -22.20 1.38 10.54
CA PRO A 46 -22.48 0.46 11.64
C PRO A 46 -23.81 -0.29 11.48
N PHE A 47 -24.62 0.05 10.47
CA PHE A 47 -25.96 -0.51 10.26
C PHE A 47 -26.03 -1.63 9.20
N LEU A 48 -24.92 -2.03 8.58
CA LEU A 48 -24.89 -3.13 7.61
C LEU A 48 -24.47 -4.45 8.27
N PRO A 49 -25.14 -5.58 7.98
CA PRO A 49 -24.72 -6.88 8.47
C PRO A 49 -23.31 -7.21 7.94
N PRO A 50 -22.42 -7.79 8.76
CA PRO A 50 -21.02 -8.01 8.43
C PRO A 50 -20.79 -8.90 7.19
N SER A 51 -21.78 -9.70 6.79
CA SER A 51 -21.74 -10.55 5.59
C SER A 51 -21.70 -9.78 4.26
N ASN A 52 -22.16 -8.52 4.23
CA ASN A 52 -22.19 -7.70 3.01
C ASN A 52 -21.04 -6.68 2.93
N ARG A 53 -20.13 -6.67 3.91
CA ARG A 53 -18.95 -5.80 3.87
C ARG A 53 -17.89 -6.44 2.98
N LEU A 54 -17.44 -5.71 1.96
CA LEU A 54 -16.33 -6.12 1.09
C LEU A 54 -15.12 -6.54 1.95
N GLN A 55 -14.62 -7.74 1.72
CA GLN A 55 -13.46 -8.28 2.45
C GLN A 55 -12.23 -8.23 1.53
N PRO A 56 -11.20 -7.44 1.87
CA PRO A 56 -9.98 -7.41 1.09
C PRO A 56 -9.23 -8.73 1.18
N LYS A 57 -8.70 -9.21 0.04
CA LYS A 57 -7.91 -10.45 -0.04
C LYS A 57 -6.52 -10.34 0.61
N ALA A 58 -6.04 -9.12 0.81
CA ALA A 58 -4.73 -8.82 1.38
C ALA A 58 -4.83 -7.59 2.29
N THR A 59 -3.91 -7.49 3.24
CA THR A 59 -3.73 -6.24 3.99
C THR A 59 -3.05 -5.19 3.11
N PRO A 60 -3.41 -3.91 3.24
CA PRO A 60 -2.67 -2.84 2.57
C PRO A 60 -1.22 -2.80 3.06
N SER A 61 -0.33 -2.36 2.18
CA SER A 61 1.05 -2.08 2.56
C SER A 61 1.11 -1.02 3.68
N PRO A 62 2.19 -0.98 4.47
CA PRO A 62 2.42 0.12 5.40
C PRO A 62 2.33 1.47 4.70
N ILE A 63 1.90 2.49 5.43
CA ILE A 63 1.87 3.86 4.93
C ILE A 63 3.32 4.32 4.74
N SER A 64 3.66 4.74 3.52
CA SER A 64 5.00 5.19 3.14
C SER A 64 4.92 6.34 2.12
N GLY A 65 6.05 7.00 1.88
CA GLY A 65 6.15 8.12 0.93
C GLY A 65 6.02 9.49 1.59
N PRO A 66 5.56 10.52 0.86
CA PRO A 66 5.59 11.89 1.34
C PRO A 66 4.71 12.12 2.58
N VAL A 67 5.33 12.52 3.69
CA VAL A 67 4.68 12.66 5.01
C VAL A 67 3.46 13.58 4.99
N HIS A 68 3.49 14.65 4.18
CA HIS A 68 2.39 15.60 4.07
C HIS A 68 1.11 14.97 3.49
N LEU A 69 1.19 13.83 2.79
CA LEU A 69 0.04 13.07 2.29
C LEU A 69 -0.59 12.17 3.36
N PHE A 70 0.10 11.86 4.46
CA PHE A 70 -0.40 10.93 5.49
C PHE A 70 -1.68 11.44 6.16
N ARG A 71 -1.95 12.75 6.13
CA ARG A 71 -3.21 13.35 6.59
C ARG A 71 -4.45 12.95 5.78
N LEU A 72 -4.26 12.31 4.63
CA LEU A 72 -5.31 11.73 3.80
C LEU A 72 -5.66 10.30 4.23
N ALA A 73 -4.77 9.62 4.97
CA ALA A 73 -5.03 8.29 5.49
C ALA A 73 -6.24 8.32 6.44
N GLY A 74 -7.09 7.29 6.34
CA GLY A 74 -8.33 7.19 7.11
C GLY A 74 -9.49 8.05 6.58
N LYS A 75 -9.29 8.82 5.50
CA LYS A 75 -10.36 9.54 4.80
C LYS A 75 -10.70 8.84 3.49
N CYS A 76 -11.95 8.89 3.09
CA CYS A 76 -12.43 8.28 1.85
C CYS A 76 -13.17 9.32 1.01
N PHE A 77 -12.96 9.25 -0.30
CA PHE A 77 -13.47 10.23 -1.26
C PHE A 77 -14.30 9.51 -2.32
N GLY A 78 -15.59 9.83 -2.37
CA GLY A 78 -16.53 9.27 -3.34
C GLY A 78 -16.57 10.05 -4.64
N TYR A 79 -16.75 9.35 -5.76
CA TYR A 79 -17.07 9.91 -7.07
C TYR A 79 -18.15 9.04 -7.73
N VAL A 80 -19.21 9.67 -8.23
CA VAL A 80 -20.29 8.95 -8.90
C VAL A 80 -20.19 9.22 -10.39
N GLU A 81 -20.14 8.15 -11.18
CA GLU A 81 -20.14 8.22 -12.63
C GLU A 81 -21.14 7.22 -13.19
N SER A 82 -22.12 7.73 -13.92
CA SER A 82 -23.25 6.96 -14.45
C SER A 82 -23.96 6.19 -13.34
N MET A 83 -23.84 4.85 -13.32
CA MET A 83 -24.50 3.96 -12.36
C MET A 83 -23.55 3.43 -11.28
N TYR A 84 -22.31 3.89 -11.23
CA TYR A 84 -21.30 3.42 -10.27
C TYR A 84 -20.81 4.54 -9.36
N LYS A 85 -20.68 4.23 -8.08
CA LYS A 85 -20.00 5.03 -7.07
C LYS A 85 -18.65 4.41 -6.78
N TYR A 86 -17.60 5.16 -7.06
CA TYR A 86 -16.23 4.80 -6.73
C TYR A 86 -15.87 5.47 -5.41
N GLU A 87 -15.20 4.74 -4.52
CA GLU A 87 -14.69 5.28 -3.28
C GLU A 87 -13.18 5.01 -3.20
N PHE A 88 -12.40 6.06 -3.03
CA PHE A 88 -10.96 5.98 -2.86
C PHE A 88 -10.57 6.40 -1.44
N CYS A 89 -9.93 5.48 -0.72
CA CYS A 89 -9.35 5.73 0.59
C CYS A 89 -7.80 5.66 0.46
N PRO A 90 -7.08 6.80 0.43
CA PRO A 90 -5.63 6.83 0.31
C PRO A 90 -4.94 5.92 1.34
N PHE A 91 -3.95 5.16 0.88
CA PHE A 91 -3.22 4.16 1.68
C PHE A 91 -4.04 2.97 2.20
N TYR A 92 -5.27 2.78 1.72
CA TYR A 92 -6.12 1.67 2.12
C TYR A 92 -6.62 0.87 0.92
N ASN A 93 -7.67 1.32 0.23
CA ASN A 93 -8.23 0.62 -0.92
C ASN A 93 -9.02 1.55 -1.86
N VAL A 94 -9.39 1.01 -3.02
CA VAL A 94 -10.36 1.58 -3.95
C VAL A 94 -11.51 0.59 -4.10
N THR A 95 -12.75 1.05 -3.98
CA THR A 95 -13.96 0.24 -4.17
C THR A 95 -14.88 0.81 -5.23
N GLN A 96 -15.72 -0.06 -5.79
CA GLN A 96 -16.77 0.28 -6.73
C GLN A 96 -18.08 -0.30 -6.23
N HIS A 97 -19.13 0.52 -6.24
CA HIS A 97 -20.48 0.16 -5.84
C HIS A 97 -21.48 0.58 -6.92
N GLU A 98 -22.14 -0.37 -7.54
CA GLU A 98 -23.27 -0.11 -8.41
C GLU A 98 -24.42 0.51 -7.60
N GLN A 99 -24.97 1.62 -8.09
CA GLN A 99 -26.01 2.41 -7.42
C GLN A 99 -27.44 2.01 -7.83
N THR A 100 -27.59 0.96 -8.63
CA THR A 100 -28.92 0.51 -9.07
C THR A 100 -29.67 -0.14 -7.90
N PHE A 101 -30.99 -0.01 -7.90
CA PHE A 101 -31.86 -0.66 -6.91
C PHE A 101 -32.08 -2.15 -7.23
N ARG A 102 -31.01 -2.85 -7.60
CA ARG A 102 -31.03 -4.29 -7.86
C ARG A 102 -30.64 -5.02 -6.58
N TRP A 103 -31.33 -6.12 -6.30
CA TRP A 103 -31.02 -6.96 -5.13
C TRP A 103 -29.61 -7.58 -5.21
N ASN A 104 -29.02 -7.65 -6.41
CA ASN A 104 -27.70 -8.16 -6.71
C ASN A 104 -26.78 -7.11 -7.36
N ALA A 105 -26.89 -5.84 -6.97
CA ALA A 105 -26.01 -4.77 -7.44
C ALA A 105 -24.53 -5.13 -7.18
N TYR A 106 -23.67 -4.92 -8.19
CA TYR A 106 -22.26 -5.24 -8.07
C TYR A 106 -21.57 -4.33 -7.04
N SER A 107 -20.77 -4.93 -6.16
CA SER A 107 -19.90 -4.22 -5.22
C SER A 107 -18.58 -4.97 -5.17
N GLY A 108 -17.46 -4.27 -5.34
CA GLY A 108 -16.16 -4.91 -5.35
C GLY A 108 -14.98 -3.98 -5.08
N ILE A 109 -13.84 -4.59 -4.77
CA ILE A 109 -12.56 -3.92 -4.54
C ILE A 109 -11.79 -3.85 -5.85
N LEU A 110 -11.45 -2.63 -6.28
CA LEU A 110 -10.67 -2.39 -7.51
C LEU A 110 -9.15 -2.41 -7.27
N GLY A 111 -8.74 -2.34 -6.00
CA GLY A 111 -7.34 -2.46 -5.61
C GLY A 111 -7.14 -2.09 -4.15
N ILE A 112 -6.03 -2.56 -3.59
CA ILE A 112 -5.59 -2.36 -2.21
C ILE A 112 -4.22 -1.67 -2.27
N TRP A 113 -3.99 -0.69 -1.39
CA TRP A 113 -2.74 0.06 -1.35
C TRP A 113 -1.52 -0.86 -1.32
N ASN A 114 -0.61 -0.68 -2.27
CA ASN A 114 0.52 -1.58 -2.45
C ASN A 114 1.87 -0.85 -2.50
N GLU A 115 2.09 0.00 -3.50
CA GLU A 115 3.39 0.67 -3.69
C GLU A 115 3.23 1.98 -4.48
N TRP A 116 4.27 2.81 -4.42
CA TRP A 116 4.38 3.98 -5.27
C TRP A 116 4.91 3.63 -6.66
N GLU A 117 4.50 4.39 -7.66
CA GLU A 117 5.17 4.46 -8.95
C GLU A 117 6.12 5.65 -8.97
N ILE A 118 7.37 5.39 -9.33
CA ILE A 118 8.43 6.38 -9.34
C ILE A 118 9.02 6.47 -10.74
N GLU A 119 9.07 7.68 -11.27
CA GLU A 119 9.78 8.01 -12.51
C GLU A 119 10.66 9.24 -12.24
N ASN A 120 11.91 9.21 -12.71
CA ASN A 120 12.86 10.31 -12.58
C ASN A 120 12.96 10.88 -11.14
N ASN A 121 13.04 10.01 -10.13
CA ASN A 121 13.11 10.38 -8.71
C ASN A 121 11.89 11.17 -8.19
N THR A 122 10.74 11.03 -8.85
CA THR A 122 9.47 11.64 -8.46
C THR A 122 8.36 10.60 -8.34
N PHE A 123 7.46 10.80 -7.36
CA PHE A 123 6.25 10.01 -7.20
C PHE A 123 5.24 10.39 -8.29
N VAL A 124 4.91 9.44 -9.17
CA VAL A 124 3.97 9.66 -10.29
C VAL A 124 2.57 9.18 -9.97
N GLY A 125 2.45 8.10 -9.19
CA GLY A 125 1.15 7.53 -8.86
C GLY A 125 1.21 6.51 -7.74
N MET A 126 0.02 6.14 -7.26
CA MET A 126 -0.19 5.11 -6.26
C MET A 126 -0.74 3.86 -6.95
N TRP A 127 -0.03 2.73 -6.84
CA TRP A 127 -0.54 1.45 -7.31
C TRP A 127 -1.38 0.78 -6.23
N MET A 128 -2.65 0.55 -6.56
CA MET A 128 -3.59 -0.24 -5.78
C MET A 128 -3.74 -1.60 -6.48
N ARG A 129 -3.25 -2.69 -5.87
CA ARG A 129 -3.23 -4.03 -6.49
C ARG A 129 -4.04 -5.03 -5.68
N ASP A 130 -4.09 -6.28 -6.14
CA ASP A 130 -4.73 -7.39 -5.42
C ASP A 130 -6.23 -7.14 -5.10
N GLY A 131 -6.94 -6.48 -6.02
CA GLY A 131 -8.40 -6.33 -5.95
C GLY A 131 -9.15 -7.64 -6.22
N ASP A 132 -10.46 -7.52 -6.44
CA ASP A 132 -11.32 -8.67 -6.72
C ASP A 132 -10.93 -9.37 -8.02
N SER A 133 -11.20 -10.67 -8.09
CA SER A 133 -10.84 -11.49 -9.24
C SER A 133 -11.59 -11.00 -10.47
N CYS A 134 -10.89 -10.94 -11.60
CA CYS A 134 -11.41 -10.46 -12.87
C CYS A 134 -10.78 -11.29 -14.00
N GLU A 135 -11.52 -12.31 -14.43
CA GLU A 135 -11.06 -13.32 -15.38
C GLU A 135 -9.76 -13.99 -14.92
N THR A 136 -8.63 -13.66 -15.56
CA THR A 136 -7.31 -14.27 -15.33
C THR A 136 -6.43 -13.48 -14.36
N LYS A 137 -6.84 -12.27 -13.96
CA LYS A 137 -6.05 -11.38 -13.10
C LYS A 137 -6.90 -10.75 -12.00
N ASN A 138 -6.26 -10.19 -10.98
CA ASN A 138 -6.97 -9.35 -10.01
C ASN A 138 -7.13 -7.95 -10.60
N ARG A 139 -8.21 -7.26 -10.20
CA ARG A 139 -8.35 -5.83 -10.52
C ARG A 139 -7.20 -5.04 -9.91
N GLU A 140 -6.72 -4.06 -10.67
CA GLU A 140 -5.69 -3.12 -10.23
C GLU A 140 -6.08 -1.70 -10.63
N THR A 141 -5.67 -0.74 -9.82
CA THR A 141 -5.97 0.68 -10.03
C THR A 141 -4.71 1.51 -9.87
N LYS A 142 -4.41 2.37 -10.85
CA LYS A 142 -3.40 3.42 -10.74
C LYS A 142 -4.09 4.72 -10.35
N VAL A 143 -3.69 5.32 -9.22
CA VAL A 143 -4.19 6.63 -8.79
C VAL A 143 -3.15 7.69 -9.07
N LEU A 144 -3.50 8.66 -9.89
CA LEU A 144 -2.71 9.84 -10.21
C LEU A 144 -3.09 10.98 -9.26
N LEU A 145 -2.09 11.58 -8.62
CA LEU A 145 -2.29 12.74 -7.75
C LEU A 145 -2.08 14.02 -8.57
N VAL A 146 -3.07 14.90 -8.60
CA VAL A 146 -3.03 16.15 -9.37
C VAL A 146 -3.31 17.33 -8.44
N CYS A 147 -2.63 18.46 -8.70
CA CYS A 147 -2.88 19.69 -7.96
C CYS A 147 -4.33 20.13 -8.15
N GLY A 148 -5.03 20.37 -7.04
CA GLY A 148 -6.40 20.86 -7.05
C GLY A 148 -6.73 21.67 -5.81
N LYS A 149 -7.85 22.40 -5.84
CA LYS A 149 -8.26 23.26 -4.72
C LYS A 149 -8.74 22.47 -3.50
N ASN A 150 -9.37 21.33 -3.73
CA ASN A 150 -9.99 20.49 -2.72
C ASN A 150 -9.50 19.05 -2.84
N ASN A 151 -9.55 18.29 -1.75
CA ASN A 151 -9.32 16.84 -1.77
C ASN A 151 -10.56 16.15 -2.35
N ARG A 152 -10.48 15.64 -3.58
CA ARG A 152 -11.59 14.93 -4.22
C ARG A 152 -11.12 13.98 -5.30
N LEU A 153 -11.90 12.91 -5.49
CA LEU A 153 -11.76 12.07 -6.67
C LEU A 153 -12.42 12.78 -7.86
N ALA A 154 -11.65 13.06 -8.90
CA ALA A 154 -12.05 13.96 -10.00
C ALA A 154 -12.42 13.21 -11.29
N ARG A 155 -11.75 12.08 -11.56
CA ARG A 155 -12.03 11.25 -12.74
C ARG A 155 -11.72 9.79 -12.45
N VAL A 156 -12.49 8.91 -13.07
CA VAL A 156 -12.29 7.46 -13.10
C VAL A 156 -12.31 7.02 -14.56
N SER A 157 -11.48 6.04 -14.94
CA SER A 157 -11.56 5.37 -16.23
C SER A 157 -11.08 3.93 -16.14
N GLU A 158 -11.53 3.08 -17.05
CA GLU A 158 -11.05 1.71 -17.25
C GLU A 158 -10.31 1.63 -18.59
N PRO A 159 -9.03 2.04 -18.66
CA PRO A 159 -8.27 2.04 -19.92
C PRO A 159 -8.08 0.63 -20.52
N SER A 160 -8.12 -0.42 -19.71
CA SER A 160 -8.14 -1.80 -20.19
C SER A 160 -8.88 -2.68 -19.19
N THR A 161 -9.42 -3.81 -19.63
CA THR A 161 -10.23 -4.70 -18.79
C THR A 161 -9.53 -5.01 -17.46
N CYS A 162 -10.23 -4.77 -16.35
CA CYS A 162 -9.78 -4.93 -14.97
C CYS A 162 -8.62 -4.00 -14.52
N VAL A 163 -8.25 -3.00 -15.32
CA VAL A 163 -7.22 -2.00 -14.96
C VAL A 163 -7.86 -0.63 -14.99
N TYR A 164 -7.86 0.01 -13.83
CA TYR A 164 -8.50 1.30 -13.63
C TYR A 164 -7.46 2.41 -13.49
N SER A 165 -7.83 3.62 -13.89
CA SER A 165 -7.06 4.84 -13.70
C SER A 165 -7.93 5.87 -13.00
N LEU A 166 -7.48 6.36 -11.86
CA LEU A 166 -8.16 7.37 -11.05
C LEU A 166 -7.33 8.65 -11.04
N THR A 167 -7.99 9.80 -11.13
CA THR A 167 -7.36 11.11 -10.92
C THR A 167 -7.87 11.70 -9.62
N PHE A 168 -7.00 11.84 -8.64
CA PHE A 168 -7.30 12.44 -7.34
C PHE A 168 -6.71 13.84 -7.26
N GLU A 169 -7.57 14.83 -7.07
CA GLU A 169 -7.18 16.22 -6.89
C GLU A 169 -6.91 16.49 -5.41
N THR A 170 -5.79 17.18 -5.12
CA THR A 170 -5.47 17.62 -3.77
C THR A 170 -4.56 18.86 -3.77
N PRO A 171 -4.76 19.83 -2.85
CA PRO A 171 -3.85 20.96 -2.69
C PRO A 171 -2.46 20.54 -2.18
N LEU A 172 -2.34 19.32 -1.64
CA LEU A 172 -1.14 18.80 -1.03
C LEU A 172 -0.01 18.53 -2.05
N VAL A 173 -0.35 18.39 -3.32
CA VAL A 173 0.61 18.12 -4.41
C VAL A 173 0.82 19.31 -5.34
N CYS A 174 0.40 20.52 -4.94
CA CYS A 174 0.52 21.71 -5.77
C CYS A 174 1.93 22.35 -5.76
N HIS A 175 2.73 22.06 -4.75
CA HIS A 175 4.10 22.57 -4.69
C HIS A 175 5.00 21.75 -5.64
N PRO A 176 5.89 22.37 -6.45
CA PRO A 176 6.71 21.63 -7.43
C PRO A 176 7.60 20.55 -6.81
N HIS A 177 7.92 20.68 -5.52
CA HIS A 177 8.76 19.73 -4.78
C HIS A 177 7.98 18.77 -3.89
N SER A 178 6.64 18.76 -3.93
CA SER A 178 5.85 17.88 -3.05
C SER A 178 6.03 16.40 -3.38
N LEU A 179 6.28 16.05 -4.64
CA LEU A 179 6.36 14.66 -5.08
C LEU A 179 7.81 14.18 -5.32
N LEU A 180 8.82 14.90 -4.82
CA LEU A 180 10.20 14.42 -4.89
C LEU A 180 10.42 13.25 -3.93
N VAL A 181 11.15 12.23 -4.38
CA VAL A 181 11.43 11.03 -3.58
C VAL A 181 12.48 11.31 -2.51
N TYR A 182 13.62 11.90 -2.87
CA TYR A 182 14.73 12.12 -1.95
C TYR A 182 14.32 12.84 -0.65
N PRO A 183 13.58 13.97 -0.68
CA PRO A 183 13.15 14.66 0.54
C PRO A 183 12.11 13.89 1.36
N ALA A 184 11.43 12.92 0.76
CA ALA A 184 10.44 12.09 1.46
C ALA A 184 11.08 10.90 2.19
N LEU A 185 12.36 10.61 1.95
CA LEU A 185 13.08 9.51 2.60
C LEU A 185 13.55 9.90 4.01
N PRO A 186 13.64 8.94 4.94
CA PRO A 186 14.33 9.12 6.21
C PRO A 186 15.82 9.47 5.99
N GLU A 187 16.41 10.21 6.93
CA GLU A 187 17.81 10.68 6.84
C GLU A 187 18.80 9.53 6.61
N ALA A 188 18.59 8.36 7.23
CA ALA A 188 19.45 7.20 7.02
C ALA A 188 19.45 6.71 5.56
N LEU A 189 18.29 6.75 4.89
CA LEU A 189 18.18 6.38 3.47
C LEU A 189 18.68 7.48 2.55
N GLN A 190 18.56 8.76 2.95
CA GLN A 190 19.17 9.87 2.21
C GLN A 190 20.69 9.73 2.16
N ARG A 191 21.34 9.42 3.29
CA ARG A 191 22.81 9.19 3.33
C ARG A 191 23.24 8.04 2.42
N LYS A 192 22.51 6.92 2.45
CA LYS A 192 22.75 5.80 1.52
C LYS A 192 22.57 6.21 0.05
N TRP A 193 21.61 7.08 -0.24
CA TRP A 193 21.41 7.62 -1.58
C TRP A 193 22.62 8.48 -1.97
N ASP A 194 23.05 9.41 -1.11
CA ASP A 194 24.21 10.28 -1.34
C ASP A 194 25.48 9.47 -1.62
N GLU A 195 25.70 8.37 -0.89
CA GLU A 195 26.79 7.43 -1.16
C GLU A 195 26.69 6.80 -2.55
N VAL A 196 25.49 6.40 -2.97
CA VAL A 196 25.27 5.82 -4.32
C VAL A 196 25.47 6.85 -5.43
N GLU A 197 25.05 8.11 -5.22
CA GLU A 197 25.35 9.23 -6.12
C GLU A 197 26.86 9.47 -6.23
N GLN A 198 27.56 9.50 -5.10
CA GLN A 198 29.01 9.70 -5.06
C GLN A 198 29.75 8.60 -5.82
N LEU A 199 29.36 7.33 -5.62
CA LEU A 199 29.94 6.20 -6.36
C LEU A 199 29.72 6.29 -7.87
N LEU A 200 28.58 6.84 -8.31
CA LEU A 200 28.33 7.09 -9.73
C LEU A 200 29.21 8.22 -10.26
N TYR A 201 29.34 9.32 -9.49
CA TYR A 201 30.19 10.46 -9.84
C TYR A 201 31.68 10.08 -9.93
N GLU A 202 32.15 9.20 -9.05
CA GLU A 202 33.50 8.63 -9.06
C GLU A 202 33.69 7.53 -10.11
N GLU A 203 32.66 7.25 -10.93
CA GLU A 203 32.65 6.22 -11.97
C GLU A 203 32.94 4.79 -11.44
N LEU A 204 32.72 4.56 -10.14
CA LEU A 204 32.90 3.25 -9.48
C LEU A 204 31.73 2.30 -9.74
N ILE A 205 30.59 2.83 -10.20
CA ILE A 205 29.43 2.06 -10.63
C ILE A 205 28.90 2.54 -11.97
N THR A 206 28.28 1.64 -12.73
CA THR A 206 27.58 1.99 -13.97
C THR A 206 26.20 2.58 -13.67
N GLU A 207 25.59 3.26 -14.65
CA GLU A 207 24.19 3.73 -14.53
C GLU A 207 23.20 2.60 -14.20
N GLN A 208 23.44 1.40 -14.73
CA GLN A 208 22.63 0.22 -14.40
C GLN A 208 22.81 -0.18 -12.93
N GLY A 209 24.05 -0.13 -12.43
CA GLY A 209 24.39 -0.34 -11.03
C GLY A 209 23.71 0.68 -10.11
N TYR A 210 23.75 1.96 -10.48
CA TYR A 210 23.04 3.04 -9.79
C TYR A 210 21.53 2.77 -9.69
N LYS A 211 20.87 2.49 -10.82
CA LYS A 211 19.42 2.18 -10.84
C LYS A 211 19.05 0.97 -9.99
N LYS A 212 19.92 -0.06 -9.98
CA LYS A 212 19.72 -1.27 -9.16
C LYS A 212 19.84 -0.95 -7.67
N ARG A 213 20.92 -0.30 -7.23
CA ARG A 213 21.15 0.08 -5.83
C ARG A 213 20.05 1.02 -5.33
N LEU A 214 19.63 1.96 -6.16
CA LEU A 214 18.55 2.88 -5.84
C LEU A 214 17.23 2.15 -5.62
N ARG A 215 16.91 1.15 -6.47
CA ARG A 215 15.73 0.31 -6.27
C ARG A 215 15.80 -0.45 -4.93
N GLU A 216 16.94 -1.04 -4.61
CA GLU A 216 17.14 -1.79 -3.35
C GLU A 216 16.93 -0.87 -2.13
N LEU A 217 17.42 0.36 -2.18
CA LEU A 217 17.21 1.39 -1.15
C LEU A 217 15.73 1.76 -0.99
N LEU A 218 14.99 1.91 -2.10
CA LEU A 218 13.55 2.21 -2.07
C LEU A 218 12.71 1.02 -1.60
N GLU A 219 13.15 -0.21 -1.86
CA GLU A 219 12.55 -1.42 -1.27
C GLU A 219 12.78 -1.48 0.25
N GLU A 220 13.99 -1.12 0.73
CA GLU A 220 14.30 -1.02 2.16
C GLU A 220 13.42 0.03 2.87
N GLY A 221 13.19 1.17 2.22
CA GLY A 221 12.32 2.24 2.73
C GLY A 221 10.82 1.97 2.65
N THR A 222 10.39 0.76 2.25
CA THR A 222 8.97 0.40 2.04
C THR A 222 8.23 1.30 1.05
N ILE A 223 8.97 2.00 0.18
CA ILE A 223 8.41 2.85 -0.87
C ILE A 223 7.96 2.00 -2.05
N LEU A 224 8.79 1.02 -2.41
CA LEU A 224 8.51 -0.01 -3.41
C LEU A 224 8.32 -1.35 -2.72
N LYS A 225 7.46 -2.20 -3.27
CA LYS A 225 7.36 -3.58 -2.78
C LYS A 225 8.56 -4.37 -3.29
N SER A 226 9.15 -5.20 -2.43
CA SER A 226 10.25 -6.03 -2.89
C SER A 226 9.81 -6.97 -4.00
N THR A 227 10.54 -6.92 -5.12
CA THR A 227 10.35 -7.83 -6.26
C THR A 227 10.55 -9.30 -5.86
N ARG A 228 11.29 -9.56 -4.77
CA ARG A 228 11.48 -10.91 -4.21
C ARG A 228 10.19 -11.49 -3.64
N ALA A 229 9.28 -10.66 -3.11
CA ALA A 229 7.99 -11.11 -2.58
C ALA A 229 7.03 -11.60 -3.68
N LYS A 230 7.13 -11.08 -4.91
CA LYS A 230 6.35 -11.57 -6.07
C LYS A 230 6.82 -12.95 -6.53
N ARG A 231 8.13 -13.27 -6.44
CA ARG A 231 8.63 -14.63 -6.68
C ARG A 231 8.25 -15.60 -5.55
N GLY A 232 8.02 -15.09 -4.34
CA GLY A 232 7.63 -15.88 -3.17
C GLY A 232 6.17 -16.36 -3.15
N LYS A 233 5.25 -15.74 -3.93
CA LYS A 233 3.85 -16.18 -3.99
C LYS A 233 3.64 -17.46 -4.83
N ASP A 234 4.57 -17.79 -5.72
CA ASP A 234 4.63 -19.10 -6.43
C ASP A 234 5.42 -20.16 -5.66
N SER A 235 6.11 -19.78 -4.58
CA SER A 235 6.77 -20.71 -3.66
C SER A 235 6.07 -20.64 -2.30
N GLN A 236 4.76 -20.91 -2.28
CA GLN A 236 4.14 -21.35 -1.04
C GLN A 236 4.89 -22.61 -0.62
N LEU A 237 5.57 -22.57 0.54
CA LEU A 237 6.16 -23.73 1.19
C LEU A 237 5.06 -24.80 1.26
N GLN A 238 5.05 -25.71 0.29
CA GLN A 238 4.20 -26.88 0.34
C GLN A 238 4.62 -27.63 1.58
N HIS A 239 3.69 -27.81 2.50
CA HIS A 239 3.86 -28.73 3.61
C HIS A 239 4.18 -30.09 2.98
N LEU A 240 5.45 -30.49 3.02
CA LEU A 240 5.93 -31.75 2.45
C LEU A 240 5.44 -32.89 3.34
N GLU A 241 4.19 -33.30 3.14
CA GLU A 241 3.67 -34.55 3.67
C GLU A 241 4.14 -35.69 2.76
N PHE A 242 5.06 -36.51 3.28
CA PHE A 242 5.48 -37.71 2.58
C PHE A 242 4.50 -38.85 2.89
N GLU A 243 3.91 -39.43 1.84
CA GLU A 243 2.94 -40.54 1.96
C GLU A 243 3.56 -41.83 2.55
N SER A 244 4.90 -41.96 2.54
CA SER A 244 5.61 -43.12 3.10
C SER A 244 7.03 -42.77 3.60
N VAL A 245 7.53 -43.57 4.54
CA VAL A 245 8.87 -43.42 5.15
C VAL A 245 9.98 -43.68 4.12
N GLU A 246 9.76 -44.57 3.16
CA GLU A 246 10.70 -44.86 2.07
C GLU A 246 10.86 -43.66 1.14
N LYS A 247 9.76 -42.97 0.82
CA LYS A 247 9.77 -41.75 0.01
C LYS A 247 10.51 -40.62 0.73
N CYS A 248 10.27 -40.48 2.04
CA CYS A 248 10.99 -39.53 2.89
C CYS A 248 12.52 -39.80 2.90
N ASN A 249 12.92 -41.05 3.12
CA ASN A 249 14.34 -41.44 3.13
C ASN A 249 15.02 -41.23 1.77
N LYS A 250 14.29 -41.43 0.67
CA LYS A 250 14.80 -41.19 -0.69
C LYS A 250 15.05 -39.70 -0.94
N GLU A 251 14.08 -38.84 -0.58
CA GLU A 251 14.22 -37.39 -0.74
C GLU A 251 15.27 -36.82 0.22
N TYR A 252 15.38 -37.36 1.44
CA TYR A 252 16.46 -37.00 2.37
C TYR A 252 17.84 -37.28 1.79
N LYS A 253 18.06 -38.46 1.20
CA LYS A 253 19.32 -38.80 0.52
C LYS A 253 19.60 -37.86 -0.66
N ARG A 254 18.57 -37.52 -1.44
CA ARG A 254 18.69 -36.58 -2.55
C ARG A 254 19.10 -35.19 -2.07
N LEU A 255 18.42 -34.68 -1.05
CA LEU A 255 18.73 -33.38 -0.44
C LEU A 255 20.15 -33.34 0.11
N SER A 256 20.59 -34.39 0.82
CA SER A 256 21.96 -34.50 1.33
C SER A 256 23.00 -34.44 0.22
N ASN A 257 22.75 -35.10 -0.92
CA ASN A 257 23.65 -35.06 -2.06
C ASN A 257 23.71 -33.68 -2.73
N ASP A 258 22.57 -32.99 -2.79
CA ASP A 258 22.53 -31.64 -3.37
C ASP A 258 23.20 -30.60 -2.46
N LEU A 259 23.08 -30.76 -1.13
CA LEU A 259 23.87 -29.97 -0.16
C LEU A 259 25.38 -30.19 -0.33
N GLN A 260 25.81 -31.44 -0.54
CA GLN A 260 27.22 -31.76 -0.80
C GLN A 260 27.73 -31.05 -2.06
N LYS A 261 26.98 -31.13 -3.17
CA LYS A 261 27.34 -30.45 -4.42
C LYS A 261 27.42 -28.94 -4.26
N LEU A 262 26.49 -28.34 -3.53
CA LEU A 262 26.48 -26.90 -3.27
C LEU A 262 27.70 -26.49 -2.42
N SER A 263 28.02 -27.27 -1.38
CA SER A 263 29.26 -27.09 -0.61
C SER A 263 30.50 -27.11 -1.50
N ASP A 264 30.60 -28.11 -2.39
CA ASP A 264 31.74 -28.27 -3.28
C ASP A 264 31.85 -27.09 -4.26
N LEU A 265 30.73 -26.59 -4.78
CA LEU A 265 30.70 -25.38 -5.62
C LEU A 265 31.13 -24.13 -4.85
N LEU A 266 30.64 -23.94 -3.63
CA LEU A 266 30.99 -22.78 -2.81
C LEU A 266 32.49 -22.76 -2.45
N THR A 267 33.04 -23.93 -2.11
CA THR A 267 34.48 -24.09 -1.84
C THR A 267 35.33 -23.91 -3.10
N GLN A 268 34.89 -24.40 -4.26
CA GLN A 268 35.56 -24.16 -5.54
C GLN A 268 35.65 -22.66 -5.90
N HIS A 269 34.63 -21.88 -5.54
CA HIS A 269 34.58 -20.43 -5.79
C HIS A 269 35.12 -19.57 -4.63
N GLY A 270 35.69 -20.18 -3.59
CA GLY A 270 36.29 -19.46 -2.46
C GLY A 270 35.28 -18.70 -1.58
N ILE A 271 34.01 -19.08 -1.61
CA ILE A 271 32.93 -18.43 -0.86
C ILE A 271 32.79 -19.12 0.50
N ALA A 272 33.09 -18.39 1.58
CA ALA A 272 32.90 -18.88 2.94
C ALA A 272 31.41 -18.97 3.30
N TYR A 273 30.99 -20.10 3.87
CA TYR A 273 29.64 -20.30 4.40
C TYR A 273 29.71 -20.99 5.77
N GLU A 274 28.77 -20.68 6.67
CA GLU A 274 28.70 -21.26 8.01
C GLU A 274 27.37 -22.01 8.17
N THR A 275 27.42 -23.25 8.68
CA THR A 275 26.21 -24.02 9.00
C THR A 275 25.68 -23.58 10.37
N VAL A 276 24.69 -22.69 10.38
CA VAL A 276 24.04 -22.27 11.63
C VAL A 276 23.02 -23.34 12.05
N LEU A 277 23.30 -24.00 13.17
CA LEU A 277 22.32 -24.83 13.88
C LEU A 277 21.46 -23.93 14.77
N ILE A 278 20.24 -23.60 14.32
CA ILE A 278 19.26 -22.90 15.16
C ILE A 278 18.44 -23.96 15.91
N GLY A 279 18.76 -24.17 17.18
CA GLY A 279 17.95 -24.96 18.10
C GLY A 279 17.10 -24.05 18.98
N ASN A 280 15.77 -24.08 18.81
CA ASN A 280 14.84 -23.57 19.82
C ASN A 280 14.59 -24.68 20.85
N SER A 281 14.71 -24.36 22.14
CA SER A 281 14.69 -25.34 23.23
C SER A 281 13.34 -26.02 23.50
N ASP A 282 12.27 -25.70 22.77
CA ASP A 282 10.91 -26.13 23.15
C ASP A 282 10.15 -26.93 22.07
N ASP A 283 10.78 -27.30 20.96
CA ASP A 283 10.19 -28.24 20.00
C ASP A 283 11.29 -29.04 19.29
N ASN A 284 11.10 -30.35 19.18
CA ASN A 284 12.09 -31.33 18.70
C ASN A 284 12.27 -31.29 17.16
N ARG A 285 12.42 -30.08 16.59
CA ARG A 285 12.52 -29.85 15.14
C ARG A 285 13.84 -29.16 14.80
N ILE A 286 14.77 -29.93 14.26
CA ILE A 286 16.04 -29.41 13.74
C ILE A 286 15.80 -28.88 12.32
N THR A 287 15.95 -27.57 12.13
CA THR A 287 15.93 -26.93 10.82
C THR A 287 17.35 -26.44 10.50
N GLN A 288 17.94 -26.95 9.42
CA GLN A 288 19.20 -26.43 8.89
C GLN A 288 18.90 -25.25 7.96
N SER A 289 19.45 -24.08 8.26
CA SER A 289 19.43 -22.92 7.36
C SER A 289 20.85 -22.48 7.04
N LEU A 290 21.14 -22.29 5.75
CA LEU A 290 22.39 -21.69 5.28
C LEU A 290 22.27 -20.16 5.35
N GLY A 291 23.12 -19.53 6.17
CA GLY A 291 23.27 -18.08 6.23
C GLY A 291 24.60 -17.65 5.61
N ILE A 292 24.59 -16.58 4.81
CA ILE A 292 25.81 -15.93 4.30
C ILE A 292 26.13 -14.77 5.26
N LYS A 293 27.33 -14.75 5.83
CA LYS A 293 27.85 -13.57 6.54
C LYS A 293 28.52 -12.63 5.56
N GLU A 294 28.18 -11.36 5.69
CA GLU A 294 28.90 -10.21 5.16
C GLU A 294 30.00 -9.86 6.17
N SER A 295 31.27 -10.12 5.85
CA SER A 295 32.40 -9.46 6.51
C SER A 295 33.71 -9.62 5.74
N ASP A 296 34.27 -8.47 5.38
CA ASP A 296 35.69 -8.10 5.36
C ASP A 296 36.66 -8.84 4.42
N LEU A 297 36.68 -8.43 3.15
CA LEU A 297 37.85 -8.63 2.29
C LEU A 297 38.82 -7.44 2.40
N SER A 298 39.44 -7.31 3.56
CA SER A 298 40.74 -6.67 3.67
C SER A 298 41.79 -7.74 3.94
N THR A 299 42.82 -7.82 3.07
CA THR A 299 44.18 -8.29 3.41
C THR A 299 44.33 -9.83 3.51
N ILE A 300 45.09 -10.62 2.73
CA ILE A 300 46.25 -10.41 1.84
C ILE A 300 46.43 -11.70 0.98
N SER A 301 46.72 -11.57 -0.31
CA SER A 301 47.44 -12.61 -1.05
C SER A 301 48.95 -12.45 -0.78
N LYS A 302 49.54 -13.43 -0.09
CA LYS A 302 50.99 -13.63 -0.07
C LYS A 302 51.32 -14.68 -1.14
N ALA A 303 51.42 -14.22 -2.38
CA ALA A 303 52.06 -14.95 -3.46
C ALA A 303 52.43 -13.95 -4.56
N ASP A 304 53.44 -13.11 -4.29
CA ASP A 304 54.35 -12.58 -5.31
C ASP A 304 55.52 -11.88 -4.60
N GLN A 305 56.46 -12.68 -4.13
CA GLN A 305 57.81 -12.24 -3.80
C GLN A 305 58.75 -12.66 -4.93
N HIS A 306 58.89 -11.81 -5.94
CA HIS A 306 60.20 -11.53 -6.53
C HIS A 306 60.07 -10.34 -7.48
N LEU A 307 60.59 -9.19 -7.06
CA LEU A 307 61.52 -8.35 -7.83
C LEU A 307 62.07 -7.28 -6.87
N ARG A 308 63.35 -7.45 -6.51
CA ARG A 308 64.17 -6.52 -5.75
C ARG A 308 64.45 -5.25 -6.56
N GLY A 309 64.47 -4.11 -5.89
CA GLY A 309 65.10 -2.87 -6.33
C GLY A 309 65.10 -1.86 -5.17
N ASP A 310 66.23 -1.76 -4.46
CA ASP A 310 66.42 -0.97 -3.25
C ASP A 310 66.26 0.55 -3.45
N ALA A 311 65.91 1.20 -2.34
CA ALA A 311 65.87 2.63 -2.14
C ALA A 311 67.26 3.25 -1.93
N GLY A 312 67.47 4.45 -2.46
CA GLY A 312 68.63 5.29 -2.21
C GLY A 312 68.25 6.74 -1.87
N THR A 313 68.36 7.07 -0.58
CA THR A 313 68.82 8.35 0.01
C THR A 313 68.13 9.70 -0.28
N ARG A 314 67.59 10.26 0.82
CA ARG A 314 67.67 11.65 1.34
C ARG A 314 68.45 12.67 0.49
N TYR A 315 67.88 13.87 0.31
CA TYR A 315 68.53 15.16 0.64
C TYR A 315 67.50 16.26 0.96
N ASN A 316 67.91 17.14 1.88
CA ASN A 316 67.22 18.34 2.38
C ASN A 316 67.31 19.54 1.41
N ALA A 317 66.50 20.55 1.72
CA ALA A 317 66.70 22.00 1.52
C ALA A 317 66.50 22.58 0.11
N LEU A 318 65.39 23.30 -0.07
CA LEU A 318 65.29 24.77 -0.04
C LEU A 318 63.81 25.18 0.03
#